data_AF-A0A7W5GB18-F1
#
_entry.id   AF-A0A7W5GB18-F1
#
_cell.length_a   1.000
_cell.length_b   1.000
_cell.length_c   1.000
_cell.angle_alpha   90.00
_cell.angle_beta   90.00
_cell.angle_gamma   90.00
#
_symmetry.space_group_name_H-M   'P 1'
#
loop_
_entity.id
_entity.type
_entity.pdbx_description
1 polymer ?
#
loop_
_entity_poly.entity_id
_entity_poly.type
_entity_poly.pdbx_seq_one_letter_code
_entity_poly.pdbx_strand_id
1 'polypeptide(L)'
;MGSDMSDLMIRKLMTTFVISTLASIVLPLFSWLGNDGAIGADQVMADIFYITLVYNMYIGTVIFIYGNAVSLMIEWFRCKWFARWAWLGVLLHGLFGMGLGLLTKSWFFLLIGVLIALAYGALDWWLEARMLKGKRVAFIMLLPVVLYAVTWGVLDGKAPPEPPFSPEEAVAFATQGKGTAIQAFPDHIGTWRGTIEDYQVVRETSAEETAGNCCIVTFTETWRKGNITNSQFFAYEVDRDSMTFFKSEGANPPYASFNLKE
;
A
#
# COMPACT_ATOMS: atom_id res chain seq x y z
N MET A 1 16.19 40.53 -5.46
CA MET A 1 14.85 40.16 -5.97
C MET A 1 14.69 38.65 -6.19
N GLY A 2 15.72 37.93 -6.69
CA GLY A 2 15.65 36.47 -6.87
C GLY A 2 15.68 35.61 -5.58
N SER A 3 16.32 36.07 -4.50
CA SER A 3 16.34 35.34 -3.21
C SER A 3 14.98 35.32 -2.52
N ASP A 4 14.25 36.44 -2.57
CA ASP A 4 12.96 36.62 -1.87
C ASP A 4 11.84 35.75 -2.48
N MET A 5 11.80 35.67 -3.81
CA MET A 5 10.86 34.81 -4.53
C MET A 5 11.19 33.32 -4.33
N SER A 6 12.48 32.97 -4.36
CA SER A 6 12.93 31.60 -4.10
C SER A 6 12.55 31.14 -2.69
N ASP A 7 12.80 31.97 -1.69
CA ASP A 7 12.49 31.66 -0.30
C ASP A 7 10.98 31.50 -0.08
N LEU A 8 10.16 32.35 -0.71
CA LEU A 8 8.72 32.21 -0.72
C LEU A 8 8.29 30.86 -1.32
N MET A 9 8.77 30.51 -2.51
CA MET A 9 8.41 29.26 -3.19
C MET A 9 8.83 28.03 -2.37
N ILE A 10 10.07 28.00 -1.87
CA ILE A 10 10.57 26.90 -1.03
C ILE A 10 9.70 26.74 0.21
N ARG A 11 9.38 27.83 0.90
CA ARG A 11 8.56 27.82 2.09
C ARG A 11 7.16 27.25 1.83
N LYS A 12 6.51 27.69 0.75
CA LYS A 12 5.17 27.21 0.35
C LYS A 12 5.17 25.71 -0.01
N LEU A 13 6.18 25.27 -0.76
CA LEU A 13 6.35 23.84 -1.10
C LEU A 13 6.62 22.99 0.13
N MET A 14 7.50 23.44 1.03
CA MET A 14 7.78 22.73 2.28
C MET A 14 6.55 22.63 3.17
N THR A 15 5.81 23.73 3.36
CA THR A 15 4.56 23.71 4.14
C THR A 15 3.55 22.74 3.52
N THR A 16 3.38 22.81 2.20
CA THR A 16 2.45 21.93 1.48
C THR A 16 2.82 20.47 1.69
N PHE A 17 4.08 20.10 1.42
CA PHE A 17 4.55 18.72 1.56
C PHE A 17 4.38 18.20 2.99
N VAL A 18 4.81 18.98 3.99
CA VAL A 18 4.75 18.55 5.39
C VAL A 18 3.30 18.40 5.83
N ILE A 19 2.44 19.39 5.58
CA ILE A 19 1.06 19.35 6.05
C ILE A 19 0.21 18.33 5.30
N SER A 20 0.37 18.20 3.98
CA SER A 20 -0.35 17.18 3.21
C SER A 20 0.03 15.78 3.69
N THR A 21 1.31 15.51 3.89
CA THR A 21 1.80 14.21 4.32
C THR A 21 1.37 13.90 5.75
N LEU A 22 1.49 14.85 6.68
CA LEU A 22 1.00 14.66 8.06
C LEU A 22 -0.51 14.40 8.10
N ALA A 23 -1.31 15.18 7.37
CA ALA A 23 -2.75 14.97 7.31
C ALA A 23 -3.09 13.60 6.72
N SER A 24 -2.36 13.18 5.68
CA SER A 24 -2.56 11.89 5.02
C SER A 24 -2.16 10.69 5.87
N ILE A 25 -1.20 10.86 6.79
CA ILE A 25 -0.84 9.83 7.79
C ILE A 25 -1.88 9.80 8.92
N VAL A 26 -2.31 10.96 9.41
CA VAL A 26 -3.15 11.05 10.62
C VAL A 26 -4.60 10.66 10.37
N LEU A 27 -5.19 11.03 9.23
CA LEU A 27 -6.62 10.77 8.97
C LEU A 27 -6.99 9.28 8.91
N PRO A 28 -6.24 8.40 8.24
CA PRO A 28 -6.50 6.96 8.26
C PRO A 28 -6.42 6.38 9.67
N LEU A 29 -5.49 6.86 10.50
CA LEU A 29 -5.35 6.40 11.88
C LEU A 29 -6.60 6.65 12.72
N PHE A 30 -7.30 7.76 12.50
CA PHE A 30 -8.59 8.00 13.17
C PHE A 30 -9.67 7.00 12.77
N SER A 31 -9.72 6.61 11.49
CA SER A 31 -10.66 5.58 11.04
C SER A 31 -10.32 4.20 11.60
N TRP A 32 -9.03 3.93 11.80
CA TRP A 32 -8.54 2.65 12.31
C TRP A 32 -8.71 2.52 13.82
N LEU A 33 -8.43 3.56 14.60
CA LEU A 33 -8.62 3.56 16.06
C LEU A 33 -10.10 3.38 16.47
N GLY A 34 -11.04 3.62 15.56
CA GLY A 34 -12.47 3.41 15.80
C GLY A 34 -13.01 2.06 15.33
N ASN A 35 -12.16 1.18 14.79
CA ASN A 35 -12.57 -0.12 14.28
C ASN A 35 -11.90 -1.25 15.09
N ASP A 36 -12.69 -2.13 15.68
CA ASP A 36 -12.21 -3.26 16.52
C ASP A 36 -11.70 -4.45 15.68
N GLY A 37 -11.68 -4.32 14.35
CA GLY A 37 -11.17 -5.34 13.45
C GLY A 37 -9.66 -5.53 13.62
N ALA A 38 -9.23 -6.76 13.91
CA ALA A 38 -7.82 -7.13 13.85
C ALA A 38 -7.34 -7.04 12.39
N ILE A 39 -6.35 -6.19 12.13
CA ILE A 39 -5.69 -6.07 10.84
C ILE A 39 -4.56 -7.11 10.82
N GLY A 40 -4.50 -7.95 9.78
CA GLY A 40 -3.38 -8.88 9.59
C GLY A 40 -2.06 -8.13 9.43
N ALA A 41 -0.95 -8.69 9.91
CA ALA A 41 0.35 -8.03 9.84
C ALA A 41 0.76 -7.68 8.40
N ASP A 42 0.44 -8.56 7.46
CA ASP A 42 0.56 -8.40 6.00
C ASP A 42 -0.18 -7.16 5.47
N GLN A 43 -1.37 -6.88 6.03
CA GLN A 43 -2.23 -5.78 5.60
C GLN A 43 -1.82 -4.43 6.17
N VAL A 44 -1.13 -4.40 7.33
CA VAL A 44 -0.70 -3.15 7.97
C VAL A 44 0.18 -2.32 7.04
N MET A 45 1.17 -2.94 6.40
CA MET A 45 2.08 -2.25 5.48
C MET A 45 1.40 -1.80 4.20
N ALA A 46 0.72 -2.74 3.53
CA ALA A 46 0.09 -2.49 2.24
C ALA A 46 -0.99 -1.40 2.36
N ASP A 47 -1.85 -1.49 3.39
CA ASP A 47 -2.99 -0.60 3.52
C ASP A 47 -2.59 0.79 3.99
N ILE A 48 -1.64 0.93 4.95
CA ILE A 48 -1.19 2.25 5.41
C ILE A 48 -0.47 2.99 4.28
N PHE A 49 0.43 2.31 3.57
CA PHE A 49 1.15 2.93 2.46
C PHE A 49 0.17 3.37 1.38
N TYR A 50 -0.69 2.45 0.94
CA TYR A 50 -1.68 2.71 -0.09
C TYR A 50 -2.63 3.84 0.28
N ILE A 51 -3.23 3.81 1.48
CA ILE A 51 -4.20 4.83 1.90
C ILE A 51 -3.54 6.18 2.13
N THR A 52 -2.32 6.21 2.68
CA THR A 52 -1.55 7.45 2.87
C THR A 52 -1.21 8.06 1.52
N LEU A 53 -0.79 7.26 0.54
CA LEU A 53 -0.49 7.73 -0.81
C LEU A 53 -1.74 8.31 -1.49
N VAL A 54 -2.87 7.58 -1.43
CA VAL A 54 -4.16 8.02 -1.97
C VAL A 54 -4.58 9.34 -1.33
N TYR A 55 -4.54 9.45 0.00
CA TYR A 55 -4.87 10.70 0.68
C TYR A 55 -3.90 11.83 0.32
N ASN A 56 -2.60 11.55 0.14
CA ASN A 56 -1.65 12.57 -0.28
C ASN A 56 -1.98 13.09 -1.68
N MET A 57 -2.43 12.24 -2.60
CA MET A 57 -2.87 12.69 -3.92
C MET A 57 -4.04 13.67 -3.82
N TYR A 58 -5.08 13.36 -3.04
CA TYR A 58 -6.26 14.23 -2.93
C TYR A 58 -5.99 15.47 -2.06
N ILE A 59 -5.57 15.26 -0.82
CA ILE A 59 -5.31 16.33 0.16
C ILE A 59 -4.14 17.20 -0.31
N GLY A 60 -3.07 16.57 -0.79
CA GLY A 60 -1.91 17.28 -1.34
C GLY A 60 -2.28 18.14 -2.53
N THR A 61 -3.10 17.66 -3.46
CA THR A 61 -3.56 18.50 -4.60
C THR A 61 -4.39 19.68 -4.12
N VAL A 62 -5.33 19.47 -3.20
CA VAL A 62 -6.15 20.56 -2.64
C VAL A 62 -5.28 21.60 -1.92
N ILE A 63 -4.35 21.18 -1.06
CA ILE A 63 -3.45 22.10 -0.36
C ILE A 63 -2.51 22.80 -1.36
N PHE A 64 -1.97 22.05 -2.33
CA PHE A 64 -1.04 22.58 -3.31
C PHE A 64 -1.67 23.69 -4.15
N ILE A 65 -2.90 23.52 -4.60
CA ILE A 65 -3.60 24.51 -5.44
C ILE A 65 -4.31 25.54 -4.56
N TYR A 66 -5.34 25.11 -3.82
CA TYR A 66 -6.21 26.00 -3.05
C TYR A 66 -5.49 26.56 -1.82
N GLY A 67 -4.81 25.69 -1.05
CA GLY A 67 -4.09 26.11 0.17
C GLY A 67 -3.04 27.18 -0.11
N ASN A 68 -2.21 26.99 -1.15
CA ASN A 68 -1.24 28.01 -1.54
C ASN A 68 -1.88 29.29 -2.06
N ALA A 69 -2.92 29.21 -2.89
CA ALA A 69 -3.62 30.40 -3.39
C ALA A 69 -4.18 31.25 -2.24
N VAL A 70 -4.85 30.60 -1.28
CA VAL A 70 -5.35 31.24 -0.05
C VAL A 70 -4.20 31.81 0.77
N SER A 71 -3.12 31.06 0.95
CA SER A 71 -1.98 31.49 1.74
C SER A 71 -1.29 32.73 1.17
N LEU A 72 -1.08 32.77 -0.15
CA LEU A 72 -0.53 33.93 -0.85
C LEU A 72 -1.45 35.14 -0.73
N MET A 73 -2.77 34.94 -0.86
CA MET A 73 -3.75 35.99 -0.63
C MET A 73 -3.65 36.53 0.80
N ILE A 74 -3.71 35.67 1.82
CA ILE A 74 -3.60 36.08 3.23
C ILE A 74 -2.29 36.81 3.50
N GLU A 75 -1.18 36.34 2.94
CA GLU A 75 0.13 36.97 3.08
C GLU A 75 0.15 38.38 2.48
N TRP A 76 -0.44 38.55 1.30
CA TRP A 76 -0.62 39.87 0.68
C TRP A 76 -1.46 40.80 1.58
N PHE A 77 -2.59 40.32 2.10
CA PHE A 77 -3.42 41.09 3.04
C PHE A 77 -2.64 41.48 4.29
N ARG A 78 -1.89 40.54 4.87
CA ARG A 78 -1.09 40.74 6.08
C ARG A 78 -0.02 41.80 5.87
N CYS A 79 0.76 41.70 4.80
CA CYS A 79 1.81 42.67 4.49
C CYS A 79 1.25 44.07 4.24
N LYS A 80 0.05 44.18 3.65
CA LYS A 80 -0.57 45.46 3.32
C LYS A 80 -1.27 46.14 4.50
N TRP A 81 -1.95 45.39 5.36
CA TRP A 81 -2.88 45.99 6.35
C TRP A 81 -2.60 45.64 7.81
N PHE A 82 -1.95 44.52 8.11
CA PHE A 82 -1.81 44.05 9.49
C PHE A 82 -0.50 43.28 9.74
N ALA A 83 0.61 43.83 9.25
CA ALA A 83 1.93 43.18 9.30
C ALA A 83 2.39 42.81 10.72
N ARG A 84 1.95 43.57 11.74
CA ARG A 84 2.29 43.32 13.16
C ARG A 84 1.47 42.17 13.78
N TRP A 85 0.39 41.73 13.15
CA TRP A 85 -0.62 40.83 13.74
C TRP A 85 -0.55 39.45 13.07
N ALA A 86 0.62 38.80 13.15
CA ALA A 86 0.87 37.53 12.45
C ALA A 86 -0.13 36.42 12.82
N TRP A 87 -0.60 36.39 14.06
CA TRP A 87 -1.62 35.44 14.54
C TRP A 87 -2.95 35.56 13.77
N LEU A 88 -3.31 36.75 13.29
CA LEU A 88 -4.52 36.96 12.50
C LEU A 88 -4.43 36.24 11.16
N GLY A 89 -3.24 36.21 10.55
CA GLY A 89 -2.98 35.45 9.33
C GLY A 89 -3.22 33.95 9.54
N VAL A 90 -2.82 33.39 10.68
CA VAL A 90 -3.07 31.98 11.02
C VAL A 90 -4.57 31.72 11.18
N LEU A 91 -5.29 32.57 11.91
CA LEU A 91 -6.75 32.42 12.07
C LEU A 91 -7.51 32.53 10.75
N LEU A 92 -7.08 33.42 9.85
CA LEU A 92 -7.67 33.53 8.52
C LEU A 92 -7.51 32.23 7.72
N HIS A 93 -6.39 31.51 7.86
CA HIS A 93 -6.27 30.19 7.24
C HIS A 93 -7.35 29.25 7.79
N GLY A 94 -7.57 29.22 9.11
CA GLY A 94 -8.64 28.44 9.72
C GLY A 94 -10.02 28.76 9.14
N LEU A 95 -10.34 30.05 8.96
CA LEU A 95 -11.59 30.49 8.33
C LEU A 95 -11.74 29.96 6.89
N PHE A 96 -10.70 30.11 6.05
CA PHE A 96 -10.72 29.55 4.68
C PHE A 96 -10.69 28.01 4.66
N GLY A 97 -10.16 27.38 5.70
CA GLY A 97 -10.18 25.93 5.91
C GLY A 97 -11.59 25.37 6.09
N MET A 98 -12.55 26.18 6.54
CA MET A 98 -13.97 25.79 6.62
C MET A 98 -14.59 25.52 5.24
N GLY A 99 -14.03 26.10 4.17
CA GLY A 99 -14.61 26.05 2.82
C GLY A 99 -14.90 24.63 2.32
N LEU A 100 -13.99 23.68 2.59
CA LEU A 100 -14.17 22.28 2.19
C LEU A 100 -15.35 21.63 2.93
N GLY A 101 -15.46 21.85 4.24
CA GLY A 101 -16.54 21.28 5.05
C GLY A 101 -17.92 21.82 4.69
N LEU A 102 -17.99 23.09 4.26
CA LEU A 102 -19.23 23.69 3.74
C LEU A 102 -19.67 23.05 2.42
N LEU A 103 -18.73 22.75 1.52
CA LEU A 103 -19.02 22.07 0.25
C LEU A 103 -19.52 20.63 0.47
N THR A 104 -18.91 19.90 1.40
CA THR A 104 -19.28 18.52 1.70
C THR A 104 -20.45 18.39 2.66
N LYS A 105 -20.95 19.50 3.22
CA LYS A 105 -22.01 19.55 4.24
C LYS A 105 -21.75 18.59 5.41
N SER A 106 -20.49 18.49 5.85
CA SER A 106 -20.07 17.55 6.88
C SER A 106 -19.28 18.26 7.96
N TRP A 107 -19.74 18.12 9.20
CA TRP A 107 -19.09 18.72 10.36
C TRP A 107 -17.68 18.17 10.57
N PHE A 108 -17.48 16.88 10.32
CA PHE A 108 -16.19 16.23 10.42
C PHE A 108 -15.17 16.85 9.44
N PHE A 109 -15.54 16.98 8.16
CA PHE A 109 -14.67 17.60 7.15
C PHE A 109 -14.46 19.10 7.39
N LEU A 110 -15.43 19.79 8.00
CA LEU A 110 -15.29 21.18 8.42
C LEU A 110 -14.21 21.32 9.48
N LEU A 111 -14.30 20.54 10.57
CA LEU A 111 -13.31 20.58 11.65
C LEU A 111 -11.91 20.22 11.16
N ILE A 112 -11.78 19.15 10.37
CA ILE A 112 -10.48 18.73 9.82
C ILE A 112 -9.91 19.79 8.89
N GLY A 113 -10.73 20.36 8.00
CA GLY A 113 -10.31 21.44 7.10
C GLY A 113 -9.76 22.64 7.85
N VAL A 114 -10.43 23.05 8.94
CA VAL A 114 -9.96 24.11 9.84
C VAL A 114 -8.62 23.74 10.48
N LEU A 115 -8.50 22.54 11.05
CA LEU A 115 -7.28 22.10 11.72
C LEU A 115 -6.07 22.03 10.77
N ILE A 116 -6.25 21.46 9.58
CA ILE A 116 -5.22 21.40 8.54
C ILE A 116 -4.81 22.81 8.10
N ALA A 117 -5.77 23.71 7.89
CA ALA A 117 -5.46 25.07 7.46
C ALA A 117 -4.77 25.90 8.56
N LEU A 118 -5.17 25.75 9.83
CA LEU A 118 -4.47 26.37 10.95
C LEU A 118 -3.03 25.86 11.06
N ALA A 119 -2.82 24.54 10.94
CA ALA A 119 -1.49 23.95 10.95
C ALA A 119 -0.63 24.47 9.77
N TYR A 120 -1.23 24.59 8.59
CA TYR A 120 -0.60 25.20 7.42
C TYR A 120 -0.14 26.64 7.70
N GLY A 121 -1.07 27.50 8.15
CA GLY A 121 -0.75 28.91 8.42
C GLY A 121 0.31 29.07 9.53
N ALA A 122 0.25 28.24 10.57
CA ALA A 122 1.23 28.24 11.65
C ALA A 122 2.62 27.80 11.18
N LEU A 123 2.71 26.72 10.39
CA LEU A 123 3.97 26.24 9.85
C LEU A 123 4.57 27.22 8.84
N ASP A 124 3.77 27.75 7.93
CA ASP A 124 4.19 28.73 6.93
C ASP A 124 4.75 30.00 7.60
N TRP A 125 4.08 30.49 8.65
CA TRP A 125 4.58 31.62 9.44
C TRP A 125 5.86 31.28 10.21
N TRP A 126 5.93 30.10 10.83
CA TRP A 126 7.12 29.67 11.55
C TRP A 126 8.34 29.56 10.63
N LEU A 127 8.16 29.00 9.42
CA LEU A 127 9.21 28.89 8.42
C LEU A 127 9.71 30.28 7.98
N GLU A 128 8.80 31.21 7.71
CA GLU A 128 9.14 32.61 7.39
C GLU A 128 10.01 33.23 8.49
N ALA A 129 9.55 33.17 9.74
CA ALA A 129 10.25 33.75 10.88
C ALA A 129 11.65 33.13 11.11
N ARG A 130 11.85 31.87 10.69
CA ARG A 130 13.13 31.15 10.77
C ARG A 130 14.06 31.50 9.61
N MET A 131 13.55 31.53 8.40
CA MET A 131 14.30 31.85 7.18
C MET A 131 14.78 33.30 7.20
N LEU A 132 13.95 34.24 7.66
CA LEU A 132 14.36 35.64 7.88
C LEU A 132 15.52 35.79 8.88
N LYS A 133 15.67 34.83 9.81
CA LYS A 133 16.78 34.78 10.78
C LYS A 133 17.97 33.95 10.28
N GLY A 134 17.98 33.54 9.01
CA GLY A 134 19.03 32.70 8.42
C GLY A 134 19.13 31.30 9.04
N LYS A 135 18.08 30.84 9.73
CA LYS A 135 18.12 29.54 10.43
C LYS A 135 17.74 28.41 9.48
N ARG A 136 18.43 27.27 9.61
CA ARG A 136 18.10 26.05 8.85
C ARG A 136 16.69 25.57 9.19
N VAL A 137 15.94 25.17 8.16
CA VAL A 137 14.56 24.67 8.26
C VAL A 137 14.35 23.29 7.61
N ALA A 138 15.29 22.81 6.81
CA ALA A 138 15.15 21.57 6.03
C ALA A 138 14.83 20.32 6.87
N PHE A 139 15.22 20.28 8.15
CA PHE A 139 14.94 19.17 9.05
C PHE A 139 13.44 18.90 9.25
N ILE A 140 12.57 19.90 9.03
CA ILE A 140 11.12 19.72 9.14
C ILE A 140 10.59 18.72 8.10
N MET A 141 11.30 18.53 6.99
CA MET A 141 10.95 17.55 5.95
C MET A 141 11.10 16.11 6.47
N LEU A 142 11.86 15.89 7.54
CA LEU A 142 11.99 14.58 8.17
C LEU A 142 10.80 14.25 9.09
N LEU A 143 10.04 15.26 9.53
CA LEU A 143 8.95 15.06 10.48
C LEU A 143 7.89 14.06 9.97
N PRO A 144 7.36 14.18 8.74
CA PRO A 144 6.41 13.20 8.24
C PRO A 144 7.02 11.80 8.07
N VAL A 145 8.30 11.71 7.70
CA VAL A 145 9.01 10.43 7.53
C VAL A 145 9.16 9.71 8.86
N VAL A 146 9.59 10.44 9.90
CA VAL A 146 9.70 9.89 11.26
C VAL A 146 8.34 9.48 11.79
N LEU A 147 7.31 10.31 11.60
CA LEU A 147 5.95 9.96 12.02
C LEU A 147 5.48 8.68 11.32
N TYR A 148 5.69 8.57 10.01
CA TYR A 148 5.35 7.38 9.24
C TYR A 148 6.05 6.13 9.79
N ALA A 149 7.36 6.18 10.02
CA ALA A 149 8.13 5.07 10.56
C ALA A 149 7.67 4.65 11.97
N VAL A 150 7.35 5.61 12.83
CA VAL A 150 6.82 5.35 14.17
C VAL A 150 5.43 4.74 14.10
N THR A 151 4.54 5.32 13.30
CA THR A 151 3.17 4.80 13.11
C THR A 151 3.20 3.37 12.61
N TRP A 152 4.03 3.09 11.60
CA TRP A 152 4.21 1.75 11.09
C TRP A 152 4.70 0.79 12.19
N GLY A 153 5.82 1.09 12.86
CA GLY A 153 6.38 0.17 13.86
C GLY A 153 5.45 -0.11 15.04
N VAL A 154 4.60 0.86 15.41
CA VAL A 154 3.58 0.66 16.45
C VAL A 154 2.45 -0.27 15.98
N LEU A 155 2.06 -0.19 14.70
CA LEU A 155 0.98 -1.01 14.16
C LEU A 155 1.45 -2.42 13.84
N ASP A 156 2.65 -2.55 13.27
CA ASP A 156 3.33 -3.82 13.03
C ASP A 156 3.51 -4.61 14.34
N GLY A 157 4.03 -3.95 15.38
CA GLY A 157 4.21 -4.59 16.70
C GLY A 157 2.91 -4.94 17.44
N LYS A 158 1.75 -4.49 16.96
CA LYS A 158 0.42 -4.86 17.50
C LYS A 158 -0.32 -5.87 16.64
N ALA A 159 0.16 -6.12 15.42
CA ALA A 159 -0.52 -7.03 14.53
C ALA A 159 -0.44 -8.46 15.09
N PRO A 160 -1.52 -9.24 14.97
CA PRO A 160 -1.45 -10.66 15.29
C PRO A 160 -0.39 -11.31 14.39
N PRO A 161 0.33 -12.33 14.89
CA PRO A 161 1.21 -13.11 14.03
C PRO A 161 0.38 -13.69 12.89
N GLU A 162 0.94 -13.67 11.68
CA GLU A 162 0.29 -14.30 10.54
C GLU A 162 0.03 -15.78 10.85
N PRO A 163 -1.12 -16.32 10.42
CA PRO A 163 -1.38 -17.74 10.56
C PRO A 163 -0.30 -18.55 9.79
N PRO A 164 -0.01 -19.79 10.20
CA PRO A 164 0.87 -20.68 9.43
C PRO A 164 0.36 -20.85 8.01
N PHE A 165 1.26 -20.89 7.02
CA PHE A 165 0.89 -21.13 5.62
C PHE A 165 0.61 -22.62 5.42
N SER A 166 -0.66 -22.99 5.19
CA SER A 166 -1.03 -24.40 5.14
C SER A 166 -0.74 -25.04 3.77
N PRO A 167 -0.56 -26.36 3.72
CA PRO A 167 -0.45 -27.11 2.46
C PRO A 167 -1.61 -26.85 1.49
N GLU A 168 -2.84 -26.69 2.01
CA GLU A 168 -4.02 -26.38 1.20
C GLU A 168 -3.96 -24.98 0.59
N GLU A 169 -3.51 -23.98 1.37
CA GLU A 169 -3.28 -22.62 0.88
C GLU A 169 -2.20 -22.60 -0.22
N ALA A 170 -1.14 -23.38 -0.05
CA ALA A 170 -0.06 -23.52 -1.03
C ALA A 170 -0.55 -24.13 -2.36
N VAL A 171 -1.37 -25.18 -2.30
CA VAL A 171 -1.96 -25.78 -3.51
C VAL A 171 -2.92 -24.80 -4.19
N ALA A 172 -3.76 -24.12 -3.41
CA ALA A 172 -4.68 -23.12 -3.94
C ALA A 172 -3.92 -21.99 -4.65
N PHE A 173 -2.83 -21.48 -4.07
CA PHE A 173 -1.97 -20.48 -4.70
C PHE A 173 -1.32 -21.01 -5.99
N ALA A 174 -0.71 -22.20 -5.94
CA ALA A 174 -0.02 -22.80 -7.08
C ALA A 174 -0.93 -23.12 -8.29
N THR A 175 -2.23 -23.32 -8.05
CA THR A 175 -3.21 -23.72 -9.08
C THR A 175 -4.08 -22.56 -9.58
N GLN A 176 -3.94 -21.34 -9.05
CA GLN A 176 -4.68 -20.15 -9.50
C GLN A 176 -4.32 -19.70 -10.92
N GLY A 177 -3.12 -20.01 -11.39
CA GLY A 177 -2.64 -19.65 -12.73
C GLY A 177 -3.39 -20.37 -13.85
N LYS A 178 -3.82 -19.63 -14.88
CA LYS A 178 -4.42 -20.20 -16.10
C LYS A 178 -3.39 -20.36 -17.21
N GLY A 179 -3.61 -21.31 -18.11
CA GLY A 179 -2.77 -21.50 -19.30
C GLY A 179 -1.43 -22.20 -19.03
N THR A 180 -1.27 -22.83 -17.87
CA THR A 180 -0.09 -23.62 -17.52
C THR A 180 -0.43 -25.12 -17.55
N ALA A 181 0.59 -25.98 -17.63
CA ALA A 181 0.40 -27.44 -17.52
C ALA A 181 -0.21 -27.87 -16.17
N ILE A 182 -0.11 -27.01 -15.15
CA ILE A 182 -0.63 -27.23 -13.79
C ILE A 182 -2.17 -27.22 -13.78
N GLN A 183 -2.82 -26.49 -14.68
CA GLN A 183 -4.28 -26.41 -14.77
C GLN A 183 -4.95 -27.78 -15.02
N ALA A 184 -4.18 -28.76 -15.48
CA ALA A 184 -4.66 -30.10 -15.77
C ALA A 184 -4.72 -31.00 -14.51
N PHE A 185 -4.15 -30.55 -13.39
CA PHE A 185 -4.08 -31.24 -12.11
C PHE A 185 -5.23 -30.83 -11.19
N PRO A 186 -5.55 -31.63 -10.15
CA PRO A 186 -6.46 -31.22 -9.07
C PRO A 186 -6.04 -29.89 -8.44
N ASP A 187 -7.03 -29.02 -8.19
CA ASP A 187 -6.92 -27.74 -7.48
C ASP A 187 -6.91 -27.89 -5.95
N HIS A 188 -6.86 -29.12 -5.46
CA HIS A 188 -6.80 -29.51 -4.06
C HIS A 188 -5.86 -30.70 -3.91
N ILE A 189 -5.38 -30.94 -2.68
CA ILE A 189 -4.57 -32.12 -2.37
C ILE A 189 -5.42 -33.38 -2.66
N GLY A 190 -4.94 -34.22 -3.57
CA GLY A 190 -5.70 -35.39 -3.99
C GLY A 190 -5.31 -35.89 -5.37
N THR A 191 -6.14 -36.80 -5.89
CA THR A 191 -5.87 -37.53 -7.13
C THR A 191 -7.05 -37.46 -8.07
N TRP A 192 -6.77 -37.12 -9.33
CA TRP A 192 -7.68 -37.29 -10.44
C TRP A 192 -7.29 -38.52 -11.26
N ARG A 193 -8.28 -39.26 -11.74
CA ARG A 193 -8.09 -40.43 -12.62
C ARG A 193 -9.00 -40.28 -13.82
N GLY A 194 -8.45 -40.55 -15.01
CA GLY A 194 -9.22 -40.48 -16.23
C GLY A 194 -8.54 -41.21 -17.38
N THR A 195 -9.19 -41.15 -18.54
CA THR A 195 -8.64 -41.66 -19.79
C THR A 195 -8.44 -40.49 -20.75
N ILE A 196 -7.24 -40.36 -21.31
CA ILE A 196 -6.92 -39.39 -22.35
C ILE A 196 -6.53 -40.18 -23.60
N GLU A 197 -7.34 -40.07 -24.64
CA GLU A 197 -7.32 -40.95 -25.82
C GLU A 197 -7.48 -42.42 -25.41
N ASP A 198 -6.37 -43.14 -25.23
CA ASP A 198 -6.34 -44.55 -24.78
C ASP A 198 -5.42 -44.77 -23.56
N TYR A 199 -4.88 -43.69 -22.97
CA TYR A 199 -4.00 -43.78 -21.82
C TYR A 199 -4.83 -43.69 -20.54
N GLN A 200 -4.60 -44.62 -19.62
CA GLN A 200 -5.06 -44.47 -18.23
C GLN A 200 -4.13 -43.47 -17.56
N VAL A 201 -4.66 -42.30 -17.22
CA VAL A 201 -3.90 -41.19 -16.63
C VAL A 201 -4.33 -40.99 -15.19
N VAL A 202 -3.35 -40.85 -14.31
CA VAL A 202 -3.50 -40.50 -12.91
C VAL A 202 -2.72 -39.23 -12.67
N ARG A 203 -3.40 -38.18 -12.19
CA ARG A 203 -2.77 -36.92 -11.79
C ARG A 203 -2.95 -36.75 -10.30
N GLU A 204 -1.90 -36.40 -9.61
CA GLU A 204 -1.87 -36.22 -8.17
C GLU A 204 -1.28 -34.86 -7.85
N THR A 205 -1.95 -34.14 -6.94
CA THR A 205 -1.44 -32.91 -6.32
C THR A 205 -1.20 -33.23 -4.86
N SER A 206 0.02 -33.01 -4.38
CA SER A 206 0.40 -33.15 -2.98
C SER A 206 1.17 -31.93 -2.51
N ALA A 207 1.18 -31.71 -1.20
CA ALA A 207 1.93 -30.62 -0.59
C ALA A 207 2.54 -31.10 0.74
N GLU A 208 3.79 -30.71 0.97
CA GLU A 208 4.54 -31.03 2.19
C GLU A 208 5.06 -29.73 2.81
N GLU A 209 4.83 -29.55 4.11
CA GLU A 209 5.38 -28.41 4.84
C GLU A 209 6.90 -28.53 4.96
N THR A 210 7.57 -27.40 4.77
CA THR A 210 9.00 -27.27 4.98
C THR A 210 9.29 -26.21 6.03
N ALA A 211 10.53 -26.15 6.52
CA ALA A 211 10.91 -25.17 7.52
C ALA A 211 10.74 -23.74 6.97
N GLY A 212 10.06 -22.87 7.74
CA GLY A 212 9.97 -21.43 7.43
C GLY A 212 8.70 -20.97 6.71
N ASN A 213 7.54 -21.60 6.96
CA ASN A 213 6.26 -21.26 6.31
C ASN A 213 6.26 -21.45 4.78
N CYS A 214 7.12 -22.33 4.26
CA CYS A 214 7.11 -22.75 2.86
C CYS A 214 6.50 -24.14 2.74
N CYS A 215 5.85 -24.41 1.60
CA CYS A 215 5.36 -25.74 1.24
C CYS A 215 5.98 -26.17 -0.10
N ILE A 216 6.34 -27.45 -0.22
CA ILE A 216 6.68 -28.03 -1.52
C ILE A 216 5.40 -28.61 -2.11
N VAL A 217 4.87 -27.96 -3.15
CA VAL A 217 3.72 -28.47 -3.90
C VAL A 217 4.23 -29.33 -5.05
N THR A 218 3.80 -30.58 -5.10
CA THR A 218 4.20 -31.56 -6.11
C THR A 218 3.01 -32.00 -6.96
N PHE A 219 3.17 -31.87 -8.27
CA PHE A 219 2.24 -32.33 -9.29
C PHE A 219 2.81 -33.55 -9.97
N THR A 220 2.20 -34.72 -9.79
CA THR A 220 2.66 -35.99 -10.36
C THR A 220 1.66 -36.52 -11.37
N GLU A 221 2.09 -36.78 -12.60
CA GLU A 221 1.26 -37.40 -13.63
C GLU A 221 1.86 -38.76 -14.00
N THR A 222 1.04 -39.80 -13.94
CA THR A 222 1.40 -41.16 -14.35
C THR A 222 0.44 -41.61 -15.44
N TRP A 223 0.95 -42.14 -16.55
CA TRP A 223 0.13 -42.69 -17.62
C TRP A 223 0.53 -44.10 -17.99
N ARG A 224 -0.47 -44.90 -18.37
CA ARG A 224 -0.30 -46.29 -18.77
C ARG A 224 -1.08 -46.60 -20.04
N LYS A 225 -0.43 -47.28 -21.00
CA LYS A 225 -1.06 -47.92 -22.17
C LYS A 225 -0.50 -49.32 -22.34
N GLY A 226 -1.33 -50.33 -22.08
CA GLY A 226 -0.92 -51.74 -22.05
C GLY A 226 0.14 -52.01 -20.97
N ASN A 227 1.36 -52.38 -21.40
CA ASN A 227 2.50 -52.68 -20.53
C ASN A 227 3.46 -51.49 -20.33
N ILE A 228 3.24 -50.38 -21.03
CA ILE A 228 4.07 -49.18 -20.91
C ILE A 228 3.47 -48.29 -19.83
N THR A 229 4.24 -48.02 -18.78
CA THR A 229 3.91 -47.09 -17.70
C THR A 229 5.04 -46.08 -17.58
N ASN A 230 4.74 -44.79 -17.63
CA ASN A 230 5.69 -43.71 -17.42
C ASN A 230 5.06 -42.65 -16.50
N SER A 231 5.90 -41.80 -15.94
CA SER A 231 5.47 -40.68 -15.10
C SER A 231 6.32 -39.44 -15.33
N GLN A 232 5.78 -38.30 -14.93
CA GLN A 232 6.49 -37.05 -14.72
C GLN A 232 6.04 -36.40 -13.42
N PHE A 233 6.89 -35.57 -12.84
CA PHE A 233 6.47 -34.68 -11.77
C PHE A 233 7.10 -33.30 -11.90
N PHE A 234 6.40 -32.31 -11.33
CA PHE A 234 6.86 -30.94 -11.15
C PHE A 234 6.68 -30.57 -9.68
N ALA A 235 7.71 -30.06 -9.04
CA ALA A 235 7.65 -29.57 -7.68
C ALA A 235 8.01 -28.09 -7.64
N TYR A 236 7.28 -27.34 -6.83
CA TYR A 236 7.48 -25.92 -6.60
C TYR A 236 7.60 -25.66 -5.11
N GLU A 237 8.54 -24.81 -4.74
CA GLU A 237 8.56 -24.19 -3.42
C GLU A 237 7.59 -23.02 -3.45
N VAL A 238 6.62 -23.06 -2.56
CA VAL A 238 5.52 -22.11 -2.49
C VAL A 238 5.51 -21.49 -1.11
N ASP A 239 5.52 -20.16 -1.07
CA ASP A 239 5.20 -19.37 0.11
C ASP A 239 3.94 -18.53 -0.17
N ARG A 240 3.55 -17.65 0.75
CA ARG A 240 2.33 -16.84 0.61
C ARG A 240 2.33 -15.90 -0.60
N ASP A 241 3.51 -15.45 -1.04
CA ASP A 241 3.68 -14.39 -2.05
C ASP A 241 4.39 -14.88 -3.32
N SER A 242 4.97 -16.07 -3.30
CA SER A 242 5.88 -16.55 -4.33
C SER A 242 5.74 -18.04 -4.61
N MET A 243 6.03 -18.39 -5.86
CA MET A 243 6.10 -19.77 -6.34
C MET A 243 7.36 -19.91 -7.17
N THR A 244 8.30 -20.71 -6.68
CA THR A 244 9.59 -20.93 -7.31
C THR A 244 9.69 -22.37 -7.77
N PHE A 245 10.14 -22.58 -9.01
CA PHE A 245 10.40 -23.92 -9.52
C PHE A 245 11.48 -24.60 -8.66
N PHE A 246 11.16 -25.77 -8.11
CA PHE A 246 12.07 -26.55 -7.27
C PHE A 246 12.76 -27.64 -8.07
N LYS A 247 11.99 -28.54 -8.69
CA LYS A 247 12.52 -29.62 -9.53
C LYS A 247 11.44 -30.22 -10.43
N SER A 248 11.88 -30.89 -11.49
CA SER A 248 11.02 -31.74 -12.32
C SER A 248 11.80 -32.91 -12.85
N GLU A 249 11.19 -34.08 -12.92
CA GLU A 249 11.78 -35.26 -13.54
C GLU A 249 10.70 -36.09 -14.25
N GLY A 250 11.15 -37.01 -15.10
CA GLY A 250 10.31 -37.96 -15.82
C GLY A 250 10.22 -37.69 -17.32
N ALA A 251 9.28 -38.37 -17.97
CA ALA A 251 9.11 -38.33 -19.42
C ALA A 251 8.04 -37.30 -19.83
N ASN A 252 8.09 -36.76 -21.05
CA ASN A 252 6.97 -35.96 -21.54
C ASN A 252 5.79 -36.88 -21.90
N PRO A 253 4.54 -36.52 -21.57
CA PRO A 253 3.38 -37.34 -21.93
C PRO A 253 3.20 -37.33 -23.45
N PRO A 254 2.90 -38.50 -24.07
CA PRO A 254 2.81 -38.64 -25.52
C PRO A 254 1.63 -37.86 -26.14
N TYR A 255 0.72 -37.35 -25.31
CA TYR A 255 -0.48 -36.60 -25.68
C TYR A 255 -0.38 -35.09 -25.35
N ALA A 256 0.82 -34.57 -25.06
CA ALA A 256 1.04 -33.19 -24.63
C ALA A 256 0.59 -32.11 -25.64
N SER A 257 0.55 -32.42 -26.94
CA SER A 257 0.20 -31.47 -28.01
C SER A 257 -1.26 -31.00 -28.02
N PHE A 258 -2.13 -31.55 -27.16
CA PHE A 258 -3.57 -31.30 -27.16
C PHE A 258 -4.12 -30.63 -25.87
N ASN A 259 -3.27 -30.33 -24.89
CA ASN A 259 -3.70 -29.86 -23.56
C ASN A 259 -3.68 -28.33 -23.34
N LEU A 260 -3.50 -27.53 -24.40
CA LEU A 260 -3.85 -26.11 -24.31
C LEU A 260 -5.37 -26.01 -24.45
N LYS A 261 -6.08 -25.98 -23.31
CA LYS A 261 -7.47 -25.50 -23.31
C LYS A 261 -7.46 -24.07 -23.85
N GLU A 262 -8.06 -23.84 -25.01
CA GLU A 262 -8.51 -22.51 -25.43
C GLU A 262 -9.51 -21.91 -24.41
#